data_AF-A0A2H0ACL1-F1
#
_entry.id   AF-A0A2H0ACL1-F1
#
_cell.length_a   1.000
_cell.length_b   1.000
_cell.length_c   1.000
_cell.angle_alpha   90.00
_cell.angle_beta   90.00
_cell.angle_gamma   90.00
#
_symmetry.space_group_name_H-M   'P 1'
#
loop_
_entity.id
_entity.type
_entity.pdbx_description
1 polymer ?
#
loop_
_entity_poly.entity_id
_entity_poly.type
_entity_poly.pdbx_seq_one_letter_code
_entity_poly.pdbx_strand_id
1 'polypeptide(L)'
;MQLKSKISPSGRNDKVGWSIASIEEVAAVNPRVDKAAIPDNLPVSFVPMPAVGVGDGSIHVEATRPAGEVKKGFTAFLEGDVLFAKITPCMENGKMAVAPKLINGYGFGSTEFHVLRPKPGMLAKYLYYYVSSQSFRGEAERYMTGAVGQKRVSTDYLKRSTIPVAPIDQQKRIVAEIEKQFSRLDEAVANLKRVKANLKRYKAAVLKAAVEGKLTEDWRKQHPDVEPASKLLERLKVERKDRHKAQLKKWEEAIKSWELSGKKDKKPAKPRKPAELSPIITHELNSLAGLPVEWTWLKLGNLNGCRS
;
A
#
# COMPACT_ATOMS: atom_id res chain seq x y z
N MET A 1 43.89 -16.98 4.79
CA MET A 1 44.11 -16.46 3.42
C MET A 1 44.11 -14.94 3.52
N GLN A 2 45.28 -14.30 3.47
CA GLN A 2 45.43 -12.87 3.72
C GLN A 2 44.92 -12.07 2.51
N LEU A 3 43.90 -11.22 2.71
CA LEU A 3 43.41 -10.26 1.73
C LEU A 3 44.52 -9.21 1.48
N LYS A 4 45.00 -9.12 0.22
CA LYS A 4 46.01 -8.13 -0.17
C LYS A 4 45.37 -6.74 -0.27
N SER A 5 45.82 -5.78 0.54
CA SER A 5 45.34 -4.40 0.50
C SER A 5 45.85 -3.65 -0.74
N LYS A 6 44.97 -3.28 -1.66
CA LYS A 6 45.24 -2.23 -2.65
C LYS A 6 44.55 -0.95 -2.21
N ILE A 7 45.33 0.03 -1.77
CA ILE A 7 44.86 1.34 -1.32
C ILE A 7 44.66 2.24 -2.55
N SER A 8 43.51 2.93 -2.64
CA SER A 8 43.18 3.90 -3.70
C SER A 8 43.57 5.33 -3.29
N PRO A 9 44.12 6.17 -4.19
CA PRO A 9 44.54 7.52 -3.87
C PRO A 9 43.38 8.51 -4.07
N SER A 10 42.63 8.80 -3.01
CA SER A 10 41.83 10.04 -2.94
C SER A 10 41.60 10.43 -1.48
N GLY A 11 42.03 11.66 -1.14
CA GLY A 11 42.14 12.18 0.22
C GLY A 11 40.82 12.40 0.95
N ARG A 12 40.34 11.36 1.64
CA ARG A 12 39.54 11.47 2.87
C ARG A 12 40.00 10.39 3.84
N ASN A 13 40.41 10.80 5.04
CA ASN A 13 41.13 10.00 6.02
C ASN A 13 40.23 9.00 6.80
N ASP A 14 39.12 8.55 6.20
CA ASP A 14 38.06 7.79 6.88
C ASP A 14 38.05 6.29 6.49
N LYS A 15 38.95 5.86 5.59
CA LYS A 15 38.95 4.51 5.01
C LYS A 15 40.09 3.61 5.51
N VAL A 16 40.58 3.85 6.73
CA VAL A 16 41.59 2.96 7.33
C VAL A 16 41.00 1.55 7.47
N GLY A 17 41.66 0.55 6.89
CA GLY A 17 41.27 -0.86 6.96
C GLY A 17 40.22 -1.32 5.93
N TRP A 18 39.81 -0.47 4.98
CA TRP A 18 38.96 -0.89 3.88
C TRP A 18 39.77 -1.61 2.80
N SER A 19 39.21 -2.65 2.21
CA SER A 19 39.75 -3.33 1.04
C SER A 19 38.69 -3.46 -0.05
N ILE A 20 39.12 -3.67 -1.29
CA ILE A 20 38.22 -4.08 -2.38
C ILE A 20 38.44 -5.58 -2.59
N ALA A 21 37.36 -6.34 -2.63
CA ALA A 21 37.38 -7.77 -2.89
C ALA A 21 36.31 -8.11 -3.94
N SER A 22 36.47 -9.25 -4.62
CA SER A 22 35.37 -9.81 -5.43
C SER A 22 34.32 -10.47 -4.53
N ILE A 23 33.08 -10.59 -4.99
CA ILE A 23 32.02 -11.25 -4.21
C ILE A 23 32.41 -12.71 -3.90
N GLU A 24 33.08 -13.42 -4.81
CA GLU A 24 33.52 -14.79 -4.54
C GLU A 24 34.59 -14.90 -3.45
N GLU A 25 35.37 -13.84 -3.20
CA GLU A 25 36.36 -13.79 -2.12
C GLU A 25 35.67 -13.68 -0.75
N VAL A 26 34.54 -12.95 -0.66
CA VAL A 26 33.84 -12.64 0.60
C VAL A 26 32.57 -13.47 0.84
N ALA A 27 32.07 -14.16 -0.18
CA ALA A 27 30.88 -15.01 -0.10
C ALA A 27 30.99 -16.22 -1.04
N ALA A 28 30.46 -17.36 -0.64
CA ALA A 28 30.27 -18.47 -1.56
C ALA A 28 29.05 -18.19 -2.44
N VAL A 29 29.22 -18.23 -3.76
CA VAL A 29 28.14 -18.01 -4.74
C VAL A 29 27.54 -19.35 -5.15
N ASN A 30 26.25 -19.53 -4.89
CA ASN A 30 25.47 -20.76 -5.06
C ASN A 30 26.14 -21.98 -4.38
N PRO A 31 26.39 -21.93 -3.05
CA PRO A 31 27.00 -23.04 -2.33
C PRO A 31 26.12 -24.29 -2.43
N ARG A 32 26.77 -25.46 -2.51
CA ARG A 32 26.04 -26.74 -2.47
C ARG A 32 25.53 -26.99 -1.04
N VAL A 33 24.28 -27.44 -0.94
CA VAL A 33 23.69 -27.97 0.29
C VAL A 33 23.56 -29.47 0.11
N ASP A 34 23.98 -30.24 1.11
CA ASP A 34 23.79 -31.69 1.10
C ASP A 34 22.31 -32.03 1.33
N LYS A 35 21.57 -32.17 0.23
CA LYS A 35 20.15 -32.51 0.25
C LYS A 35 19.90 -33.98 0.65
N ALA A 36 20.90 -34.85 0.57
CA ALA A 36 20.74 -36.26 0.93
C ALA A 36 20.66 -36.44 2.45
N ALA A 37 21.37 -35.61 3.20
CA ALA A 37 21.34 -35.60 4.67
C ALA A 37 20.01 -35.11 5.29
N ILE A 38 19.13 -34.50 4.50
CA ILE A 38 17.85 -33.95 4.98
C ILE A 38 16.77 -35.04 4.86
N PRO A 39 16.07 -35.51 5.91
CA PRO A 39 15.00 -36.50 5.76
C PRO A 39 13.83 -35.98 4.91
N ASP A 40 13.23 -36.82 4.06
CA ASP A 40 12.15 -36.38 3.13
C ASP A 40 10.91 -35.84 3.84
N ASN A 41 10.57 -36.41 5.00
CA ASN A 41 9.42 -35.99 5.80
C ASN A 41 9.73 -34.79 6.71
N LEU A 42 10.98 -34.29 6.73
CA LEU A 42 11.34 -33.16 7.57
C LEU A 42 10.65 -31.89 7.05
N PRO A 43 9.89 -31.17 7.88
CA PRO A 43 9.31 -29.90 7.49
C PRO A 43 10.44 -28.88 7.31
N VAL A 44 10.45 -28.19 6.18
CA VAL A 44 11.44 -27.16 5.84
C VAL A 44 10.73 -25.89 5.39
N SER A 45 11.44 -24.77 5.51
CA SER A 45 10.94 -23.46 5.08
C SER A 45 10.90 -23.38 3.55
N PHE A 46 9.78 -22.91 3.00
CA PHE A 46 9.62 -22.72 1.55
C PHE A 46 9.43 -21.25 1.19
N VAL A 47 10.25 -20.75 0.25
CA VAL A 47 10.30 -19.33 -0.15
C VAL A 47 10.12 -19.23 -1.67
N PRO A 48 8.89 -19.09 -2.17
CA PRO A 48 8.66 -18.78 -3.58
C PRO A 48 9.04 -17.31 -3.87
N MET A 49 9.22 -16.95 -5.14
CA MET A 49 9.62 -15.58 -5.53
C MET A 49 8.67 -14.46 -5.02
N PRO A 50 7.34 -14.66 -4.93
CA PRO A 50 6.43 -13.67 -4.34
C PRO A 50 6.62 -13.46 -2.83
N ALA A 51 7.22 -14.41 -2.12
CA ALA A 51 7.45 -14.28 -0.68
C ALA A 51 8.57 -13.31 -0.35
N VAL A 52 9.41 -12.93 -1.33
CA VAL A 52 10.43 -11.88 -1.17
C VAL A 52 9.82 -10.55 -1.62
N GLY A 53 9.86 -9.58 -0.69
CA GLY A 53 9.39 -8.23 -0.88
C GLY A 53 10.21 -7.44 -1.89
N VAL A 54 9.66 -6.31 -2.33
CA VAL A 54 10.22 -5.46 -3.38
C VAL A 54 11.02 -4.35 -2.70
N GLY A 55 12.35 -4.46 -2.73
CA GLY A 55 13.26 -3.39 -2.29
C GLY A 55 13.30 -3.12 -0.79
N ASP A 56 12.55 -3.86 0.03
CA ASP A 56 12.43 -3.72 1.48
C ASP A 56 13.18 -4.82 2.25
N GLY A 57 13.68 -5.85 1.56
CA GLY A 57 14.37 -6.97 2.18
C GLY A 57 13.46 -7.92 2.95
N SER A 58 12.15 -7.74 2.88
CA SER A 58 11.20 -8.57 3.59
C SER A 58 11.09 -9.95 2.95
N ILE A 59 10.86 -10.95 3.78
CA ILE A 59 10.75 -12.34 3.36
C ILE A 59 9.74 -13.06 4.24
N HIS A 60 8.66 -13.52 3.61
CA HIS A 60 7.55 -14.19 4.27
C HIS A 60 7.76 -15.71 4.23
N VAL A 61 8.30 -16.27 5.32
CA VAL A 61 8.59 -17.70 5.44
C VAL A 61 7.44 -18.44 6.12
N GLU A 62 6.21 -18.17 5.70
CA GLU A 62 5.01 -18.77 6.32
C GLU A 62 4.68 -20.15 5.74
N ALA A 63 5.17 -20.46 4.54
CA ALA A 63 4.94 -21.75 3.90
C ALA A 63 5.98 -22.78 4.37
N THR A 64 5.50 -23.89 4.91
CA THR A 64 6.31 -25.07 5.23
C THR A 64 6.00 -26.20 4.26
N ARG A 65 7.00 -26.95 3.82
CA ARG A 65 6.81 -28.14 2.99
C ARG A 65 7.67 -29.31 3.48
N PRO A 66 7.27 -30.57 3.27
CA PRO A 66 8.17 -31.70 3.43
C PRO A 66 9.37 -31.56 2.50
N ALA A 67 10.58 -31.84 3.00
CA ALA A 67 11.80 -31.72 2.21
C ALA A 67 11.77 -32.54 0.91
N GLY A 68 11.16 -33.72 0.92
CA GLY A 68 11.03 -34.61 -0.24
C GLY A 68 10.37 -33.92 -1.44
N GLU A 69 9.41 -33.02 -1.21
CA GLU A 69 8.70 -32.28 -2.26
C GLU A 69 9.54 -31.17 -2.89
N VAL A 70 10.50 -30.61 -2.14
CA VAL A 70 11.24 -29.41 -2.53
C VAL A 70 12.73 -29.66 -2.81
N LYS A 71 13.25 -30.84 -2.48
CA LYS A 71 14.64 -31.22 -2.79
C LYS A 71 14.96 -31.14 -4.28
N LYS A 72 14.01 -31.51 -5.14
CA LYS A 72 14.13 -31.45 -6.61
C LYS A 72 13.42 -30.21 -7.12
N GLY A 73 14.02 -29.52 -8.10
CA GLY A 73 13.40 -28.37 -8.75
C GLY A 73 13.42 -27.05 -7.97
N PHE A 74 14.07 -26.99 -6.80
CA PHE A 74 14.23 -25.76 -6.01
C PHE A 74 15.67 -25.55 -5.52
N THR A 75 16.00 -24.28 -5.28
CA THR A 75 17.28 -23.84 -4.75
C THR A 75 17.27 -23.97 -3.24
N ALA A 76 18.23 -24.71 -2.67
CA ALA A 76 18.40 -24.84 -1.23
C ALA A 76 19.31 -23.71 -0.70
N PHE A 77 19.00 -23.23 0.50
CA PHE A 77 19.76 -22.21 1.23
C PHE A 77 19.63 -22.43 2.74
N LEU A 78 20.47 -21.75 3.51
CA LEU A 78 20.51 -21.81 4.97
C LEU A 78 20.23 -20.44 5.58
N GLU A 79 20.03 -20.40 6.90
CA GLU A 79 19.89 -19.16 7.67
C GLU A 79 21.09 -18.23 7.43
N GLY A 80 20.83 -16.94 7.24
CA GLY A 80 21.87 -15.94 6.99
C GLY A 80 22.44 -15.90 5.57
N ASP A 81 22.03 -16.80 4.68
CA ASP A 81 22.32 -16.67 3.25
C ASP A 81 21.60 -15.44 2.67
N VAL A 82 22.24 -14.72 1.75
CA VAL A 82 21.59 -13.63 1.01
C VAL A 82 20.98 -14.20 -0.27
N LEU A 83 19.67 -14.09 -0.39
CA LEU A 83 18.93 -14.45 -1.59
C LEU A 83 18.93 -13.26 -2.54
N PHE A 84 19.38 -13.48 -3.78
CA PHE A 84 19.43 -12.47 -4.83
C PHE A 84 18.61 -12.96 -6.02
N ALA A 85 17.49 -12.31 -6.34
CA ALA A 85 16.74 -12.65 -7.55
C ALA A 85 17.61 -12.40 -8.78
N LYS A 86 17.75 -13.40 -9.66
CA LYS A 86 18.62 -13.31 -10.84
C LYS A 86 17.90 -12.89 -12.11
N ILE A 87 16.56 -12.97 -12.15
CA ILE A 87 15.75 -12.77 -13.36
C ILE A 87 14.99 -11.43 -13.37
N THR A 88 14.79 -10.86 -14.56
CA THR A 88 13.86 -9.73 -14.80
C THR A 88 12.40 -10.14 -14.55
N PRO A 89 11.54 -9.28 -13.97
CA PRO A 89 11.85 -7.97 -13.39
C PRO A 89 12.27 -8.05 -11.90
N CYS A 90 12.38 -9.25 -11.33
CA CYS A 90 12.58 -9.44 -9.90
C CYS A 90 13.93 -8.88 -9.41
N MET A 91 15.00 -9.06 -10.20
CA MET A 91 16.32 -8.48 -9.92
C MET A 91 16.27 -6.95 -9.93
N GLU A 92 15.70 -6.38 -10.98
CA GLU A 92 15.56 -4.93 -11.19
C GLU A 92 14.78 -4.27 -10.05
N ASN A 93 13.69 -4.91 -9.63
CA ASN A 93 12.82 -4.47 -8.53
C ASN A 93 13.44 -4.68 -7.14
N GLY A 94 14.64 -5.23 -7.04
CA GLY A 94 15.32 -5.37 -5.76
C GLY A 94 14.75 -6.49 -4.89
N LYS A 95 14.28 -7.59 -5.49
CA LYS A 95 13.87 -8.78 -4.74
C LYS A 95 15.10 -9.53 -4.22
N MET A 96 15.66 -9.00 -3.15
CA MET A 96 16.73 -9.63 -2.37
C MET A 96 16.34 -9.63 -0.91
N ALA A 97 16.83 -10.61 -0.17
CA ALA A 97 16.61 -10.67 1.27
C ALA A 97 17.72 -11.47 1.94
N VAL A 98 17.93 -11.24 3.24
CA VAL A 98 18.69 -12.16 4.07
C VAL A 98 17.74 -13.25 4.54
N ALA A 99 18.11 -14.51 4.34
CA ALA A 99 17.35 -15.65 4.83
C ALA A 99 17.22 -15.54 6.36
N PRO A 100 15.99 -15.49 6.90
CA PRO A 100 15.76 -15.31 8.32
C PRO A 100 16.00 -16.64 9.03
N LYS A 101 15.48 -16.78 10.25
CA LYS A 101 15.39 -18.08 10.91
C LYS A 101 14.51 -19.02 10.08
N LEU A 102 14.98 -20.24 9.84
CA LEU A 102 14.36 -21.25 8.99
C LEU A 102 13.95 -22.46 9.84
N ILE A 103 12.89 -23.15 9.42
CA ILE A 103 12.44 -24.36 10.08
C ILE A 103 13.46 -25.46 9.84
N ASN A 104 13.95 -26.04 10.93
CA ASN A 104 15.03 -27.03 10.94
C ASN A 104 16.32 -26.55 10.24
N GLY A 105 16.51 -25.23 10.11
CA GLY A 105 17.71 -24.63 9.50
C GLY A 105 17.78 -24.69 7.98
N TYR A 106 16.76 -25.23 7.30
CA TYR A 106 16.76 -25.43 5.85
C TYR A 106 15.68 -24.61 5.15
N GLY A 107 16.09 -23.94 4.08
CA GLY A 107 15.21 -23.21 3.19
C GLY A 107 15.29 -23.74 1.77
N PHE A 108 14.13 -23.82 1.11
CA PHE A 108 14.04 -24.12 -0.31
C PHE A 108 13.23 -23.04 -1.01
N GLY A 109 13.73 -22.54 -2.13
CA GLY A 109 13.08 -21.44 -2.83
C GLY A 109 13.22 -21.52 -4.34
N SER A 110 12.69 -20.49 -5.00
CA SER A 110 12.72 -20.40 -6.47
C SER A 110 14.11 -20.71 -7.05
N THR A 111 14.12 -21.42 -8.19
CA THR A 111 15.34 -21.64 -8.98
C THR A 111 15.93 -20.34 -9.51
N GLU A 112 15.16 -19.25 -9.51
CA GLU A 112 15.57 -17.92 -9.94
C GLU A 112 16.29 -17.11 -8.85
N PHE A 113 16.67 -17.73 -7.73
CA PHE A 113 17.61 -17.14 -6.78
C PHE A 113 19.06 -17.54 -7.08
N HIS A 114 19.95 -16.55 -6.99
CA HIS A 114 21.31 -16.77 -6.55
C HIS A 114 21.37 -16.76 -5.02
N VAL A 115 22.18 -17.66 -4.46
CA VAL A 115 22.41 -17.76 -3.02
C VAL A 115 23.83 -17.29 -2.73
N LEU A 116 23.97 -16.25 -1.92
CA LEU A 116 25.26 -15.73 -1.50
C LEU A 116 25.46 -16.03 -0.02
N ARG A 117 26.34 -16.97 0.31
CA ARG A 117 26.67 -17.30 1.70
C ARG A 117 27.87 -16.51 2.16
N PRO A 118 27.73 -15.56 3.10
CA PRO A 118 28.86 -14.79 3.60
C PRO A 118 29.93 -15.69 4.22
N LYS A 119 31.21 -15.39 3.93
CA LYS A 119 32.35 -16.03 4.58
C LYS A 119 32.67 -15.33 5.91
N PRO A 120 33.50 -15.93 6.78
CA PRO A 120 33.98 -15.27 7.99
C PRO A 120 34.56 -13.89 7.68
N GLY A 121 34.13 -12.87 8.43
CA GLY A 121 34.52 -11.47 8.21
C GLY A 121 33.57 -10.65 7.33
N MET A 122 32.50 -11.25 6.79
CA MET A 122 31.46 -10.57 6.03
C MET A 122 30.10 -10.72 6.71
N LEU A 123 29.41 -9.61 7.00
CA LEU A 123 28.04 -9.64 7.51
C LEU A 123 27.03 -9.84 6.39
N ALA A 124 26.07 -10.74 6.59
CA ALA A 124 24.98 -10.99 5.66
C ALA A 124 24.21 -9.71 5.28
N LYS A 125 23.83 -8.90 6.28
CA LYS A 125 23.12 -7.63 6.05
C LYS A 125 23.97 -6.60 5.29
N TYR A 126 25.29 -6.56 5.52
CA TYR A 126 26.19 -5.67 4.78
C TYR A 126 26.25 -6.07 3.30
N LEU A 127 26.44 -7.36 3.02
CA LEU A 127 26.42 -7.90 1.67
C LEU A 127 25.06 -7.65 0.98
N TYR A 128 23.96 -7.92 1.69
CA TYR A 128 22.60 -7.65 1.23
C TYR A 128 22.41 -6.18 0.82
N TYR A 129 22.71 -5.22 1.70
CA TYR A 129 22.54 -3.81 1.37
C TYR A 129 23.40 -3.37 0.18
N TYR A 130 24.60 -3.93 0.04
CA TYR A 130 25.44 -3.66 -1.11
C TYR A 130 24.82 -4.16 -2.42
N VAL A 131 24.42 -5.44 -2.49
CA VAL A 131 23.86 -6.02 -3.72
C VAL A 131 22.44 -5.51 -4.03
N SER A 132 21.72 -4.99 -3.03
CA SER A 132 20.42 -4.34 -3.20
C SER A 132 20.53 -2.86 -3.60
N SER A 133 21.72 -2.26 -3.51
CA SER A 133 21.92 -0.86 -3.88
C SER A 133 21.56 -0.58 -5.34
N GLN A 134 21.03 0.60 -5.62
CA GLN A 134 20.68 1.00 -6.98
C GLN A 134 21.90 0.99 -7.92
N SER A 135 23.08 1.37 -7.40
CA SER A 135 24.34 1.32 -8.14
C SER A 135 24.70 -0.10 -8.56
N PHE A 136 24.60 -1.07 -7.65
CA PHE A 136 24.91 -2.46 -7.96
C PHE A 136 23.88 -3.04 -8.93
N ARG A 137 22.58 -2.84 -8.68
CA ARG A 137 21.51 -3.35 -9.54
C ARG A 137 21.56 -2.76 -10.95
N GLY A 138 21.84 -1.46 -11.08
CA GLY A 138 21.97 -0.81 -12.38
C GLY A 138 23.16 -1.33 -13.19
N GLU A 139 24.28 -1.63 -12.54
CA GLU A 139 25.38 -2.33 -13.20
C GLU A 139 24.99 -3.77 -13.55
N ALA A 140 24.39 -4.52 -12.63
CA ALA A 140 23.96 -5.89 -12.88
C ALA A 140 23.01 -6.00 -14.08
N GLU A 141 22.08 -5.07 -14.22
CA GLU A 141 21.14 -4.96 -15.34
C GLU A 141 21.87 -4.86 -16.70
N ARG A 142 22.93 -4.05 -16.78
CA ARG A 142 23.74 -3.87 -18.00
C ARG A 142 24.44 -5.14 -18.45
N TYR A 143 24.76 -6.03 -17.52
CA TYR A 143 25.44 -7.30 -17.77
C TYR A 143 24.50 -8.51 -17.82
N MET A 144 23.18 -8.31 -17.73
CA MET A 144 22.23 -9.41 -17.86
C MET A 144 22.18 -9.94 -19.29
N THR A 145 22.02 -11.25 -19.43
CA THR A 145 21.93 -11.94 -20.73
C THR A 145 20.60 -12.67 -20.87
N GLY A 146 20.17 -12.94 -22.11
CA GLY A 146 18.91 -13.62 -22.42
C GLY A 146 17.91 -12.76 -23.20
N ALA A 147 16.74 -13.33 -23.48
CA ALA A 147 15.67 -12.65 -24.21
C ALA A 147 15.02 -11.53 -23.38
N VAL A 148 14.41 -10.56 -24.06
CA VAL A 148 13.66 -9.46 -23.43
C VAL A 148 12.59 -10.04 -22.48
N GLY A 149 12.56 -9.55 -21.23
CA GLY A 149 11.65 -10.04 -20.19
C GLY A 149 12.04 -11.39 -19.54
N GLN A 150 13.13 -12.02 -19.98
CA GLN A 150 13.68 -13.26 -19.43
C GLN A 150 15.20 -13.18 -19.25
N LYS A 151 15.72 -11.96 -19.10
CA LYS A 151 17.14 -11.73 -18.86
C LYS A 151 17.54 -12.22 -17.47
N ARG A 152 18.77 -12.69 -17.34
CA ARG A 152 19.33 -13.18 -16.08
C ARG A 152 20.71 -12.58 -15.80
N VAL A 153 20.96 -12.25 -14.54
CA VAL A 153 22.32 -12.02 -14.04
C VAL A 153 23.04 -13.36 -14.05
N SER A 154 24.23 -13.41 -14.65
CA SER A 154 25.03 -14.63 -14.69
C SER A 154 25.77 -14.85 -13.38
N THR A 155 26.00 -16.12 -13.02
CA THR A 155 26.82 -16.49 -11.86
C THR A 155 28.23 -15.91 -11.97
N ASP A 156 28.81 -15.87 -13.18
CA ASP A 156 30.18 -15.40 -13.40
C ASP A 156 30.31 -13.89 -13.22
N TYR A 157 29.31 -13.12 -13.66
CA TYR A 157 29.23 -11.70 -13.35
C TYR A 157 29.22 -11.52 -11.83
N LEU A 158 28.30 -12.18 -11.14
CA LEU A 158 28.13 -12.03 -9.70
C LEU A 158 29.40 -12.38 -8.92
N LYS A 159 30.13 -13.43 -9.31
CA LYS A 159 31.41 -13.81 -8.68
C LYS A 159 32.48 -12.72 -8.83
N ARG A 160 32.60 -12.15 -10.04
CA ARG A 160 33.64 -11.19 -10.41
C ARG A 160 33.33 -9.75 -9.99
N SER A 161 32.06 -9.44 -9.72
CA SER A 161 31.65 -8.12 -9.20
C SER A 161 32.45 -7.79 -7.93
N THR A 162 32.89 -6.55 -7.83
CA THR A 162 33.67 -6.08 -6.68
C THR A 162 32.77 -5.47 -5.63
N ILE A 163 33.21 -5.55 -4.37
CA ILE A 163 32.58 -4.98 -3.19
C ILE A 163 33.64 -4.31 -2.31
N PRO A 164 33.40 -3.08 -1.83
CA PRO A 164 34.21 -2.50 -0.78
C PRO A 164 33.93 -3.25 0.53
N VAL A 165 34.97 -3.73 1.18
CA VAL A 165 34.90 -4.49 2.43
C VAL A 165 35.45 -3.63 3.55
N ALA A 166 34.56 -3.17 4.41
CA ALA A 166 34.93 -2.48 5.65
C ALA A 166 35.37 -3.49 6.73
N PRO A 167 36.15 -3.08 7.75
CA PRO A 167 36.36 -3.90 8.95
C PRO A 167 35.05 -4.33 9.60
N ILE A 168 35.01 -5.50 10.24
CA ILE A 168 33.76 -6.11 10.73
C ILE A 168 32.95 -5.17 11.65
N ASP A 169 33.60 -4.41 12.52
CA ASP A 169 32.92 -3.48 13.42
C ASP A 169 32.38 -2.25 12.68
N GLN A 170 33.04 -1.82 11.60
CA GLN A 170 32.50 -0.79 10.71
C GLN A 170 31.32 -1.33 9.89
N GLN A 171 31.36 -2.57 9.43
CA GLN A 171 30.19 -3.20 8.78
C GLN A 171 28.98 -3.20 9.71
N LYS A 172 29.16 -3.56 10.99
CA LYS A 172 28.08 -3.51 12.00
C LYS A 172 27.53 -2.09 12.16
N ARG A 173 28.40 -1.08 12.26
CA ARG A 173 27.99 0.34 12.38
C ARG A 173 27.21 0.82 11.17
N ILE A 174 27.68 0.49 9.96
CA ILE A 174 27.01 0.85 8.70
C ILE A 174 25.62 0.21 8.64
N VAL A 175 25.53 -1.09 8.92
CA VAL A 175 24.25 -1.81 8.96
C VAL A 175 23.31 -1.19 9.99
N ALA A 176 23.79 -0.91 11.20
CA ALA A 176 22.99 -0.31 12.26
C ALA A 176 22.44 1.08 11.87
N GLU A 177 23.25 1.91 11.22
CA GLU A 177 22.80 3.23 10.77
C GLU A 177 21.76 3.12 9.65
N ILE A 178 21.95 2.20 8.69
CA ILE A 178 20.97 1.95 7.62
C ILE A 178 19.62 1.50 8.22
N GLU A 179 19.63 0.51 9.10
CA GLU A 179 18.44 -0.04 9.77
C GLU A 179 17.71 1.01 10.62
N LYS A 180 18.47 1.88 11.29
CA LYS A 180 17.92 3.02 12.04
C LYS A 180 17.18 3.99 11.13
N GLN A 181 17.73 4.29 9.94
CA GLN A 181 17.04 5.17 9.00
C GLN A 181 15.77 4.52 8.43
N PHE A 182 15.79 3.22 8.12
CA PHE A 182 14.59 2.50 7.70
C PHE A 182 13.50 2.50 8.78
N SER A 183 13.86 2.22 10.03
CA SER A 183 12.92 2.26 11.15
C SER A 183 12.24 3.62 11.29
N ARG A 184 12.99 4.73 11.13
CA ARG A 184 12.42 6.09 11.14
C ARG A 184 11.45 6.34 9.98
N LEU A 185 11.75 5.78 8.79
CA LEU A 185 10.85 5.88 7.64
C LEU A 185 9.56 5.10 7.88
N ASP A 186 9.64 3.91 8.44
CA ASP A 186 8.47 3.08 8.76
C ASP A 186 7.55 3.78 9.78
N GLU A 187 8.13 4.37 10.82
CA GLU A 187 7.40 5.19 11.80
C GLU A 187 6.71 6.39 11.14
N ALA A 188 7.40 7.09 10.23
CA ALA A 188 6.83 8.22 9.50
C ALA A 188 5.66 7.79 8.61
N VAL A 189 5.78 6.66 7.90
CA VAL A 189 4.71 6.07 7.08
C VAL A 189 3.52 5.66 7.94
N ALA A 190 3.75 5.00 9.07
CA ALA A 190 2.70 4.62 10.01
C ALA A 190 1.95 5.85 10.56
N ASN A 191 2.69 6.90 10.93
CA ASN A 191 2.08 8.14 11.42
C ASN A 191 1.23 8.83 10.33
N LEU A 192 1.72 8.90 9.10
CA LEU A 192 0.97 9.48 7.98
C LEU A 192 -0.32 8.70 7.71
N LYS A 193 -0.28 7.36 7.74
CA LYS A 193 -1.48 6.51 7.60
C LYS A 193 -2.51 6.82 8.70
N ARG A 194 -2.06 6.98 9.96
CA ARG A 194 -2.92 7.35 11.09
C ARG A 194 -3.56 8.73 10.91
N VAL A 195 -2.78 9.72 10.51
CA VAL A 195 -3.28 11.09 10.25
C VAL A 195 -4.34 11.07 9.14
N LYS A 196 -4.09 10.34 8.05
CA LYS A 196 -5.05 10.19 6.94
C LYS A 196 -6.37 9.54 7.40
N ALA A 197 -6.28 8.50 8.23
CA ALA A 197 -7.47 7.85 8.79
C ALA A 197 -8.26 8.80 9.71
N ASN A 198 -7.58 9.58 10.54
CA ASN A 198 -8.20 10.55 11.43
C ASN A 198 -8.85 11.72 10.66
N LEU A 199 -8.25 12.17 9.56
CA LEU A 199 -8.81 13.23 8.73
C LEU A 199 -10.23 12.89 8.22
N LYS A 200 -10.50 11.63 7.89
CA LYS A 200 -11.85 11.18 7.51
C LYS A 200 -12.85 11.40 8.64
N ARG A 201 -12.47 11.06 9.88
CA ARG A 201 -13.31 11.25 11.07
C ARG A 201 -13.52 12.72 11.38
N TYR A 202 -12.47 13.54 11.32
CA TYR A 202 -12.57 14.98 11.53
C TYR A 202 -13.48 15.66 10.52
N LYS A 203 -13.37 15.32 9.23
CA LYS A 203 -14.28 15.83 8.19
C LYS A 203 -15.73 15.49 8.50
N ALA A 204 -16.03 14.24 8.87
CA ALA A 204 -17.37 13.83 9.24
C ALA A 204 -17.89 14.58 10.49
N ALA A 205 -17.05 14.76 11.50
CA ALA A 205 -17.39 15.49 12.72
C ALA A 205 -17.68 16.98 12.43
N VAL A 206 -16.86 17.63 11.61
CA VAL A 206 -17.06 19.03 11.19
C VAL A 206 -18.34 19.19 10.38
N LEU A 207 -18.61 18.30 9.41
CA LEU A 207 -19.84 18.33 8.62
C LEU A 207 -21.07 18.12 9.51
N LYS A 208 -21.02 17.16 10.44
CA LYS A 208 -22.08 16.94 11.43
C LYS A 208 -22.32 18.20 12.26
N ALA A 209 -21.25 18.81 12.80
CA ALA A 209 -21.34 20.04 13.57
C ALA A 209 -21.90 21.21 12.75
N ALA A 210 -21.58 21.29 11.46
CA ALA A 210 -22.10 22.32 10.56
C ALA A 210 -23.61 22.16 10.33
N VAL A 211 -24.06 20.94 10.01
CA VAL A 211 -25.48 20.64 9.70
C VAL A 211 -26.36 20.70 10.94
N GLU A 212 -25.87 20.27 12.10
CA GLU A 212 -26.55 20.44 13.39
C GLU A 212 -26.55 21.91 13.87
N GLY A 213 -25.82 22.79 13.17
CA GLY A 213 -25.75 24.20 13.51
C GLY A 213 -24.88 24.51 14.74
N LYS A 214 -24.10 23.55 15.24
CA LYS A 214 -23.16 23.74 16.36
C LYS A 214 -22.06 24.75 16.02
N LEU A 215 -21.61 24.79 14.75
CA LEU A 215 -20.58 25.76 14.31
C LEU A 215 -21.07 27.22 14.32
N THR A 216 -22.38 27.46 14.36
CA THR A 216 -22.98 28.81 14.36
C THR A 216 -23.73 29.12 15.65
N GLU A 217 -23.59 28.29 16.68
CA GLU A 217 -24.33 28.41 17.93
C GLU A 217 -24.04 29.75 18.62
N ASP A 218 -22.77 30.12 18.78
CA ASP A 218 -22.38 31.37 19.44
C ASP A 218 -22.79 32.60 18.62
N TRP A 219 -22.69 32.52 17.29
CA TRP A 219 -23.18 33.59 16.41
C TRP A 219 -24.68 33.83 16.58
N ARG A 220 -25.49 32.75 16.68
CA ARG A 220 -26.94 32.86 16.93
C ARG A 220 -27.27 33.42 18.30
N LYS A 221 -26.48 33.10 19.34
CA LYS A 221 -26.63 33.70 20.68
C LYS A 221 -26.43 35.22 20.63
N GLN A 222 -25.57 35.70 19.74
CA GLN A 222 -25.29 37.13 19.55
C GLN A 222 -26.26 37.84 18.59
N HIS A 223 -27.01 37.09 17.78
CA HIS A 223 -27.98 37.62 16.79
C HIS A 223 -29.39 37.02 17.03
N PRO A 224 -30.05 37.38 18.13
CA PRO A 224 -31.33 36.77 18.54
C PRO A 224 -32.52 37.20 17.67
N ASP A 225 -32.36 38.25 16.87
CA ASP A 225 -33.33 38.81 15.94
C ASP A 225 -33.52 37.97 14.67
N VAL A 226 -32.59 37.05 14.39
CA VAL A 226 -32.64 36.19 13.20
C VAL A 226 -33.68 35.07 13.37
N GLU A 227 -34.61 34.96 12.41
CA GLU A 227 -35.65 33.93 12.40
C GLU A 227 -35.04 32.51 12.47
N PRO A 228 -35.42 31.67 13.45
CA PRO A 228 -34.97 30.28 13.50
C PRO A 228 -35.52 29.46 12.34
N ALA A 229 -34.72 28.50 11.84
CA ALA A 229 -35.14 27.60 10.76
C ALA A 229 -36.42 26.79 11.09
N SER A 230 -36.70 26.54 12.38
CA SER A 230 -37.94 25.91 12.85
C SER A 230 -39.18 26.74 12.51
N LYS A 231 -39.11 28.07 12.63
CA LYS A 231 -40.22 28.98 12.26
C LYS A 231 -40.46 29.01 10.76
N LEU A 232 -39.39 29.06 9.96
CA LEU A 232 -39.49 28.92 8.51
C LEU A 232 -40.13 27.57 8.13
N LEU A 233 -39.74 26.47 8.78
CA LEU A 233 -40.29 25.15 8.53
C LEU A 233 -41.79 25.07 8.88
N GLU A 234 -42.22 25.65 9.99
CA GLU A 234 -43.64 25.79 10.35
C GLU A 234 -44.41 26.52 9.24
N ARG A 235 -43.90 27.67 8.78
CA ARG A 235 -44.51 28.46 7.70
C ARG A 235 -44.62 27.66 6.41
N LEU A 236 -43.57 26.96 6.00
CA LEU A 236 -43.56 26.10 4.80
C LEU A 236 -44.55 24.94 4.90
N LYS A 237 -44.73 24.35 6.09
CA LYS A 237 -45.74 23.29 6.31
C LYS A 237 -47.16 23.82 6.13
N VAL A 238 -47.46 25.01 6.65
CA VAL A 238 -48.76 25.67 6.49
C VAL A 238 -49.00 26.00 5.01
N GLU A 239 -48.03 26.65 4.37
CA GLU A 239 -48.12 27.06 2.96
C GLU A 239 -48.34 25.84 2.04
N ARG A 240 -47.65 24.73 2.28
CA ARG A 240 -47.86 23.47 1.54
C ARG A 240 -49.27 22.92 1.73
N LYS A 241 -49.82 22.97 2.95
CA LYS A 241 -51.20 22.51 3.24
C LYS A 241 -52.23 23.38 2.51
N ASP A 242 -52.06 24.69 2.55
CA ASP A 242 -53.01 25.62 1.91
C ASP A 242 -52.95 25.54 0.39
N ARG A 243 -51.74 25.42 -0.19
CA ARG A 243 -51.56 25.16 -1.62
C ARG A 243 -52.27 23.89 -2.06
N HIS A 244 -52.19 22.81 -1.27
CA HIS A 244 -52.90 21.57 -1.56
C HIS A 244 -54.43 21.73 -1.46
N LYS A 245 -54.95 22.45 -0.45
CA LYS A 245 -56.39 22.76 -0.36
C LYS A 245 -56.88 23.56 -1.56
N ALA A 246 -56.11 24.54 -2.02
CA ALA A 246 -56.46 25.33 -3.21
C ALA A 246 -56.46 24.46 -4.48
N GLN A 247 -55.49 23.55 -4.62
CA GLN A 247 -55.47 22.58 -5.71
C GLN A 247 -56.69 21.65 -5.69
N LEU A 248 -57.14 21.20 -4.51
CA LEU A 248 -58.34 20.37 -4.39
C LEU A 248 -59.60 21.12 -4.83
N LYS A 249 -59.78 22.38 -4.41
CA LYS A 249 -60.92 23.21 -4.87
C LYS A 249 -60.93 23.39 -6.38
N LYS A 250 -59.79 23.74 -6.98
CA LYS A 250 -59.66 23.85 -8.45
C LYS A 250 -59.94 22.52 -9.16
N TRP A 251 -59.52 21.41 -8.56
CA TRP A 251 -59.81 20.08 -9.08
C TRP A 251 -61.31 19.75 -9.00
N GLU A 252 -62.00 20.10 -7.91
CA GLU A 252 -63.46 19.92 -7.77
C GLU A 252 -64.23 20.74 -8.81
N GLU A 253 -63.85 21.99 -9.04
CA GLU A 253 -64.42 22.84 -10.08
C GLU A 253 -64.18 22.27 -11.49
N ALA A 254 -62.97 21.79 -11.77
CA ALA A 254 -62.63 21.14 -13.03
C ALA A 254 -63.38 19.82 -13.25
N ILE A 255 -63.69 19.08 -12.18
CA ILE A 255 -64.52 17.87 -12.27
C ILE A 255 -65.96 18.24 -12.62
N LYS A 256 -66.54 19.27 -11.99
CA LYS A 256 -67.90 19.74 -12.30
C LYS A 256 -68.03 20.20 -13.75
N SER A 257 -67.06 20.98 -14.25
CA SER A 257 -67.06 21.42 -15.65
C SER A 257 -66.88 20.26 -16.64
N TRP A 258 -66.08 19.25 -16.28
CA TRP A 258 -65.91 18.02 -17.07
C TRP A 258 -67.18 17.16 -17.11
N GLU A 259 -67.95 17.10 -16.02
CA GLU A 259 -69.25 16.42 -15.98
C GLU A 259 -70.28 17.14 -16.85
N LEU A 260 -70.33 18.47 -16.80
CA LEU A 260 -71.21 19.31 -17.61
C LEU A 260 -70.88 19.26 -19.11
N SER A 261 -69.62 19.04 -19.48
CA SER A 261 -69.19 18.93 -20.89
C SER A 261 -69.47 17.56 -21.53
N GLY A 262 -70.17 16.66 -20.81
CA GLY A 262 -70.51 15.34 -21.32
C GLY A 262 -69.33 14.37 -21.40
N LYS A 263 -68.28 14.60 -20.60
CA LYS A 263 -67.12 13.69 -20.46
C LYS A 263 -66.33 13.44 -21.76
N LYS A 264 -66.29 14.42 -22.66
CA LYS A 264 -65.60 14.31 -23.96
C LYS A 264 -64.07 14.20 -23.83
N ASP A 265 -63.48 14.83 -22.83
CA ASP A 265 -62.01 14.87 -22.61
C ASP A 265 -61.54 13.98 -21.45
N LYS A 266 -60.23 13.87 -21.25
CA LYS A 266 -59.64 13.07 -20.16
C LYS A 266 -59.99 13.66 -18.78
N LYS A 267 -60.47 12.79 -17.87
CA LYS A 267 -60.85 13.17 -16.49
C LYS A 267 -59.71 13.90 -15.75
N PRO A 268 -59.97 15.05 -15.11
CA PRO A 268 -59.00 15.75 -14.27
C PRO A 268 -58.42 14.86 -13.16
N ALA A 269 -57.09 14.79 -13.07
CA ALA A 269 -56.39 13.99 -12.07
C ALA A 269 -56.42 14.66 -10.69
N LYS A 270 -56.71 13.88 -9.64
CA LYS A 270 -56.77 14.38 -8.26
C LYS A 270 -55.38 14.81 -7.78
N PRO A 271 -55.23 16.01 -7.20
CA PRO A 271 -53.99 16.45 -6.57
C PRO A 271 -53.50 15.44 -5.52
N ARG A 272 -52.20 15.15 -5.50
CA ARG A 272 -51.59 14.27 -4.50
C ARG A 272 -51.46 15.02 -3.18
N LYS A 273 -51.86 14.39 -2.08
CA LYS A 273 -51.61 14.91 -0.73
C LYS A 273 -50.11 15.09 -0.52
N PRO A 274 -49.64 16.24 0.01
CA PRO A 274 -48.24 16.40 0.39
C PRO A 274 -47.85 15.27 1.34
N ALA A 275 -46.73 14.61 1.04
CA ALA A 275 -46.20 13.57 1.91
C ALA A 275 -45.86 14.19 3.28
N GLU A 276 -46.37 13.59 4.34
CA GLU A 276 -45.88 13.88 5.68
C GLU A 276 -44.55 13.14 5.84
N LEU A 277 -43.48 13.91 5.99
CA LEU A 277 -42.16 13.35 6.25
C LEU A 277 -42.16 12.85 7.70
N SER A 278 -42.20 11.54 7.87
CA SER A 278 -41.94 10.90 9.16
C SER A 278 -40.55 11.33 9.66
N PRO A 279 -40.34 11.45 10.98
CA PRO A 279 -39.00 11.59 11.53
C PRO A 279 -38.17 10.40 11.03
N ILE A 280 -36.99 10.68 10.45
CA ILE A 280 -36.11 9.61 10.00
C ILE A 280 -35.72 8.79 11.23
N ILE A 281 -36.04 7.50 11.20
CA ILE A 281 -35.77 6.60 12.33
C ILE A 281 -34.30 6.20 12.26
N THR A 282 -33.63 6.00 13.40
CA THR A 282 -32.18 5.70 13.48
C THR A 282 -31.75 4.53 12.58
N HIS A 283 -32.66 3.57 12.35
CA HIS A 283 -32.46 2.44 11.44
C HIS A 283 -32.43 2.85 9.95
N GLU A 284 -33.28 3.79 9.52
CA GLU A 284 -33.33 4.27 8.13
C GLU A 284 -32.06 5.04 7.76
N LEU A 285 -31.50 5.83 8.67
CA LEU A 285 -30.20 6.52 8.50
C LEU A 285 -29.06 5.54 8.20
N ASN A 286 -29.06 4.37 8.85
CA ASN A 286 -28.05 3.33 8.65
C ASN A 286 -28.22 2.57 7.33
N SER A 287 -29.39 2.68 6.68
CA SER A 287 -29.70 2.04 5.41
C SER A 287 -29.41 2.94 4.19
N LEU A 288 -29.09 4.22 4.40
CA LEU A 288 -28.73 5.14 3.32
C LEU A 288 -27.37 4.77 2.75
N ALA A 289 -27.28 4.70 1.41
CA ALA A 289 -26.02 4.45 0.73
C ALA A 289 -24.98 5.53 1.10
N GLY A 290 -23.77 5.09 1.44
CA GLY A 290 -22.65 6.02 1.61
C GLY A 290 -22.42 6.83 0.34
N LEU A 291 -22.10 8.11 0.49
CA LEU A 291 -21.75 8.96 -0.66
C LEU A 291 -20.60 8.29 -1.44
N PRO A 292 -20.71 8.13 -2.77
CA PRO A 292 -19.64 7.55 -3.58
C PRO A 292 -18.36 8.37 -3.44
N VAL A 293 -17.21 7.68 -3.43
CA VAL A 293 -15.90 8.29 -3.23
C VAL A 293 -15.58 9.34 -4.31
N GLU A 294 -16.21 9.21 -5.48
CA GLU A 294 -16.06 10.07 -6.65
C GLU A 294 -16.79 11.44 -6.53
N TRP A 295 -17.60 11.65 -5.49
CA TRP A 295 -18.34 12.89 -5.32
C TRP A 295 -17.39 14.02 -4.90
N THR A 296 -17.31 15.06 -5.73
CA THR A 296 -16.52 16.26 -5.46
C THR A 296 -17.41 17.49 -5.26
N TRP A 297 -16.92 18.46 -4.51
CA TRP A 297 -17.57 19.75 -4.35
C TRP A 297 -17.13 20.67 -5.48
N LEU A 298 -18.08 21.11 -6.32
CA LEU A 298 -17.86 22.11 -7.35
C LEU A 298 -18.63 23.37 -6.98
N LYS A 299 -18.02 24.56 -7.19
CA LYS A 299 -18.78 25.82 -7.10
C LYS A 299 -19.77 25.88 -8.25
N LEU A 300 -21.00 26.32 -7.98
CA LEU A 300 -22.11 26.36 -8.95
C LEU A 300 -21.73 27.10 -10.26
N GLY A 301 -20.89 28.14 -10.17
CA GLY A 301 -20.40 28.89 -11.34
C GLY A 301 -19.51 28.09 -12.31
N ASN A 302 -19.00 26.93 -11.90
CA ASN A 302 -18.11 26.10 -12.72
C ASN A 302 -18.86 25.02 -13.52
N LEU A 303 -20.20 24.99 -13.47
CA LEU A 303 -21.02 23.99 -14.18
C LEU A 303 -21.27 24.32 -15.67
N ASN A 304 -20.84 25.48 -16.17
CA ASN A 304 -21.16 25.96 -17.53
C ASN A 304 -20.26 25.40 -18.66
N GLY A 305 -19.63 24.24 -18.48
CA GLY A 305 -18.68 23.67 -19.44
C GLY A 305 -19.25 22.63 -20.43
N CYS A 306 -20.47 22.14 -20.24
CA CYS A 306 -21.09 21.17 -21.15
C CYS A 306 -22.19 21.84 -21.97
N ARG A 307 -21.81 22.51 -23.06
CA ARG A 307 -22.70 22.61 -24.22
C ARG A 307 -22.36 21.44 -25.13
N SER A 308 -23.35 20.58 -25.33
CA SER A 308 -23.43 19.52 -26.35
C SER A 308 -23.26 20.08 -27.76
#